data_AF-A0A932FQ23-F1
#
_entry.id   AF-A0A932FQ23-F1
#
_cell.length_a   1.000
_cell.length_b   1.000
_cell.length_c   1.000
_cell.angle_alpha   90.00
_cell.angle_beta   90.00
_cell.angle_gamma   90.00
#
_symmetry.space_group_name_H-M   'P 1'
#
loop_
_entity.id
_entity.type
_entity.pdbx_description
1 polymer ?
#
loop_
_entity_poly.entity_id
_entity_poly.type
_entity_poly.pdbx_seq_one_letter_code
_entity_poly.pdbx_strand_id
1 'polypeptide(L)'
;MNSSILIPSELSPKKNVTKSIDNFLAAFQPHEVKMGTKLLLHFDEKSEACYLTCHLDAKVLIQHCDLEASLDADEDDEIYKLNREITEDQEAYKLMEEDALKGRSFEDLVLEYDTSYRPQKSLKVYGGQHRLRAITKAQDVKGSVLHGIRVYFDLSREQKVEIATVSNTSIAVPNDLLDRMREQLIGSELRDWGQAVGLLDKGVDFSDRRSPDTPTVRIARTLLVNFVLG
;
A
#
# COMPACT_ATOMS: atom_id res chain seq x y z
N MET A 1 -18.98 -15.46 14.07
CA MET A 1 -17.62 -15.89 13.68
C MET A 1 -17.75 -16.80 12.49
N ASN A 2 -17.22 -16.37 11.35
CA ASN A 2 -17.25 -17.12 10.11
C ASN A 2 -16.44 -18.43 10.25
N SER A 3 -17.03 -19.57 9.88
CA SER A 3 -16.38 -20.90 9.96
C SER A 3 -15.21 -21.07 8.99
N SER A 4 -15.03 -20.09 8.11
CA SER A 4 -14.05 -20.06 7.02
C SER A 4 -12.65 -19.66 7.47
N ILE A 5 -12.43 -19.41 8.77
CA ILE A 5 -11.15 -18.94 9.31
C ILE A 5 -10.69 -19.82 10.46
N LEU A 6 -9.39 -20.08 10.48
CA LEU A 6 -8.67 -20.66 11.60
C LEU A 6 -7.91 -19.54 12.31
N ILE A 7 -8.26 -19.30 13.57
CA ILE A 7 -7.53 -18.39 14.46
C ILE A 7 -6.67 -19.28 15.37
N PRO A 8 -5.33 -19.15 15.33
CA PRO A 8 -4.46 -19.87 16.25
C PRO A 8 -4.81 -19.56 17.71
N SER A 9 -4.67 -20.55 18.61
CA SER A 9 -5.07 -20.45 20.02
C SER A 9 -4.36 -19.32 20.78
N GLU A 10 -3.14 -19.03 20.38
CA GLU A 10 -2.24 -18.01 20.89
C GLU A 10 -2.62 -16.60 20.44
N LEU A 11 -3.51 -16.48 19.44
CA LEU A 11 -3.95 -15.21 18.88
C LEU A 11 -5.33 -14.80 19.40
N SER A 12 -5.40 -13.60 19.97
CA SER A 12 -6.64 -12.96 20.40
C SER A 12 -6.87 -11.66 19.62
N PRO A 13 -7.36 -11.75 18.36
CA PRO A 13 -7.53 -10.56 17.53
C PRO A 13 -8.59 -9.63 18.10
N LYS A 14 -8.37 -8.32 17.94
CA LYS A 14 -9.33 -7.27 18.33
C LYS A 14 -10.70 -7.51 17.65
N LYS A 15 -11.78 -7.05 18.27
CA LYS A 15 -13.15 -7.17 17.71
C LYS A 15 -13.29 -6.50 16.34
N ASN A 16 -12.60 -5.38 16.13
CA ASN A 16 -12.61 -4.67 14.85
C ASN A 16 -11.93 -5.48 13.75
N VAL A 17 -10.78 -6.10 14.04
CA VAL A 17 -10.10 -7.03 13.13
C VAL A 17 -11.04 -8.15 12.69
N THR A 18 -11.67 -8.85 13.64
CA THR A 18 -12.57 -9.98 13.32
C THR A 18 -13.80 -9.53 12.51
N LYS A 19 -14.37 -8.36 12.81
CA LYS A 19 -15.45 -7.77 12.02
C LYS A 19 -15.01 -7.40 10.60
N SER A 20 -13.83 -6.79 10.47
CA SER A 20 -13.26 -6.39 9.18
C SER A 20 -13.00 -7.60 8.28
N ILE A 21 -12.47 -8.67 8.88
CA ILE A 21 -12.29 -9.95 8.23
C ILE A 21 -13.63 -10.56 7.77
N ASP A 22 -14.65 -10.61 8.63
CA ASP A 22 -15.96 -11.14 8.27
C ASP A 22 -16.57 -10.36 7.09
N ASN A 23 -16.41 -9.04 7.08
CA ASN A 23 -16.85 -8.17 5.98
C ASN A 23 -16.08 -8.45 4.68
N PHE A 24 -14.75 -8.60 4.75
CA PHE A 24 -13.92 -8.93 3.61
C PHE A 24 -14.31 -10.27 2.97
N LEU A 25 -14.50 -11.32 3.79
CA LEU A 25 -14.91 -12.62 3.29
C LEU A 25 -16.30 -12.60 2.64
N ALA A 26 -17.24 -11.83 3.22
CA ALA A 26 -18.56 -11.66 2.64
C ALA A 26 -18.52 -10.92 1.28
N ALA A 27 -17.66 -9.91 1.16
CA ALA A 27 -17.55 -9.10 -0.04
C ALA A 27 -16.82 -9.81 -1.19
N PHE A 28 -15.70 -10.48 -0.91
CA PHE A 28 -14.79 -10.95 -1.96
C PHE A 28 -14.82 -12.45 -2.21
N GLN A 29 -15.18 -13.25 -1.20
CA GLN A 29 -15.14 -14.71 -1.24
C GLN A 29 -13.85 -15.23 -1.90
N PRO A 30 -12.70 -15.16 -1.21
CA PRO A 30 -11.42 -15.63 -1.76
C PRO A 30 -11.50 -17.06 -2.30
N HIS A 31 -10.62 -17.40 -3.25
CA HIS A 31 -10.67 -18.68 -3.95
C HIS A 31 -10.69 -19.87 -2.99
N GLU A 32 -9.88 -19.84 -1.94
CA GLU A 32 -9.80 -20.87 -0.91
C GLU A 32 -11.14 -21.10 -0.21
N VAL A 33 -11.82 -20.00 0.16
CA VAL A 33 -13.13 -20.06 0.82
C VAL A 33 -14.18 -20.60 -0.14
N LYS A 34 -14.15 -20.22 -1.41
CA LYS A 34 -15.02 -20.78 -2.46
C LYS A 34 -14.81 -22.29 -2.62
N MET A 35 -13.58 -22.77 -2.46
CA MET A 35 -13.24 -24.20 -2.51
C MET A 35 -13.51 -24.94 -1.18
N GLY A 36 -14.09 -24.28 -0.17
CA GLY A 36 -14.40 -24.88 1.13
C GLY A 36 -13.18 -25.02 2.05
N THR A 37 -12.07 -24.37 1.72
CA THR A 37 -10.86 -24.34 2.55
C THR A 37 -10.92 -23.18 3.54
N LYS A 38 -10.38 -23.39 4.73
CA LYS A 38 -10.28 -22.33 5.75
C LYS A 38 -9.00 -21.54 5.57
N LEU A 39 -9.09 -20.22 5.76
CA LEU A 39 -7.94 -19.32 5.77
C LEU A 39 -7.35 -19.25 7.18
N LEU A 40 -6.02 -19.21 7.29
CA LEU A 40 -5.32 -19.05 8.55
C LEU A 40 -5.12 -17.55 8.84
N LEU A 41 -5.50 -17.11 10.04
CA LEU A 41 -5.16 -15.77 10.51
C LEU A 41 -3.69 -15.73 10.96
N HIS A 42 -2.92 -14.87 10.31
CA HIS A 42 -1.53 -14.62 10.65
C HIS A 42 -1.40 -13.33 11.46
N PHE A 43 -0.30 -13.24 12.20
CA PHE A 43 0.09 -12.06 12.96
C PHE A 43 1.55 -11.73 12.67
N ASP A 44 1.80 -10.49 12.29
CA ASP A 44 3.13 -9.94 12.17
C ASP A 44 3.52 -9.33 13.53
N GLU A 45 4.44 -9.99 14.24
CA GLU A 45 4.87 -9.56 15.58
C GLU A 45 5.56 -8.19 15.58
N LYS A 46 6.19 -7.80 14.46
CA LYS A 46 6.95 -6.54 14.39
C LYS A 46 6.02 -5.35 14.21
N SER A 47 5.01 -5.47 13.36
CA SER A 47 4.01 -4.43 13.14
C SER A 47 2.78 -4.57 14.04
N GLU A 48 2.67 -5.67 14.78
CA GLU A 48 1.49 -6.05 15.58
C GLU A 48 0.19 -6.11 14.75
N ALA A 49 0.30 -6.47 13.47
CA ALA A 49 -0.80 -6.45 12.52
C ALA A 49 -1.29 -7.87 12.16
N CYS A 50 -2.61 -8.02 12.05
CA CYS A 50 -3.24 -9.26 11.61
C CYS A 50 -3.45 -9.26 10.09
N TYR A 51 -3.19 -10.40 9.44
CA TYR A 51 -3.42 -10.54 8.00
C TYR A 51 -3.86 -11.94 7.57
N LEU A 52 -4.47 -12.02 6.39
CA LEU A 52 -4.75 -13.27 5.69
C LEU A 52 -3.90 -13.36 4.42
N THR A 53 -3.51 -14.58 4.05
CA THR A 53 -2.98 -14.89 2.72
C THR A 53 -4.04 -15.67 1.95
N CYS A 54 -4.39 -15.21 0.76
CA CYS A 54 -5.43 -15.84 -0.06
C CYS A 54 -5.32 -15.42 -1.53
N HIS A 55 -6.16 -15.98 -2.41
CA HIS A 55 -6.16 -15.62 -3.83
C HIS A 55 -7.46 -14.94 -4.26
N LEU A 56 -7.32 -13.88 -5.06
CA LEU A 56 -8.42 -13.19 -5.74
C LEU A 56 -8.24 -13.23 -7.26
N ASP A 57 -9.36 -13.19 -7.98
CA ASP A 57 -9.37 -13.09 -9.44
C ASP A 57 -8.86 -11.71 -9.90
N ALA A 58 -8.12 -11.68 -11.01
CA ALA A 58 -7.63 -10.46 -11.64
C ALA A 58 -8.72 -9.38 -11.78
N LYS A 59 -9.95 -9.74 -12.18
CA LYS A 59 -11.06 -8.79 -12.33
C LYS A 59 -11.44 -8.15 -11.00
N VAL A 60 -11.47 -8.94 -9.93
CA VAL A 60 -11.79 -8.46 -8.58
C VAL A 60 -10.73 -7.46 -8.11
N LEU A 61 -9.45 -7.79 -8.32
CA LEU A 61 -8.34 -6.91 -7.96
C LEU A 61 -8.39 -5.60 -8.74
N ILE A 62 -8.56 -5.64 -10.06
CA ILE A 62 -8.63 -4.43 -10.90
C ILE A 62 -9.80 -3.54 -10.49
N GLN A 63 -10.96 -4.13 -10.17
CA GLN A 63 -12.15 -3.39 -9.83
C GLN A 63 -12.06 -2.73 -8.44
N HIS A 64 -11.47 -3.41 -7.46
CA HIS A 64 -11.54 -2.99 -6.06
C HIS A 64 -10.22 -2.47 -5.47
N CYS A 65 -9.10 -2.58 -6.19
CA CYS A 65 -7.84 -2.03 -5.72
C CYS A 65 -7.71 -0.52 -5.95
N ASP A 66 -7.17 0.15 -4.94
CA ASP A 66 -6.71 1.54 -5.02
C ASP A 66 -5.18 1.59 -5.12
N LEU A 67 -4.70 2.03 -6.29
CA LEU A 67 -3.28 2.26 -6.55
C LEU A 67 -2.80 3.61 -5.98
N GLU A 68 -3.70 4.56 -5.78
CA GLU A 68 -3.42 5.89 -5.23
C GLU A 68 -3.70 5.92 -3.72
N ALA A 69 -3.28 4.88 -3.00
CA ALA A 69 -3.53 4.77 -1.57
C ALA A 69 -2.88 5.93 -0.79
N SER A 70 -3.73 6.72 -0.10
CA SER A 70 -3.34 7.75 0.86
C SER A 70 -3.41 7.22 2.30
N LEU A 71 -2.70 7.89 3.22
CA LEU A 71 -2.69 7.55 4.64
C LEU A 71 -4.05 7.80 5.30
N ASP A 72 -4.66 8.95 5.01
CA ASP A 72 -5.88 9.46 5.61
C ASP A 72 -6.93 9.85 4.55
N ALA A 73 -8.16 10.13 5.02
CA ALA A 73 -9.37 10.31 4.22
C ALA A 73 -9.78 11.78 4.05
N ASP A 74 -8.95 12.74 4.50
CA ASP A 74 -9.28 14.15 4.45
C ASP A 74 -9.00 14.74 3.05
N GLU A 75 -9.80 15.71 2.62
CA GLU A 75 -9.75 16.27 1.24
C GLU A 75 -8.40 16.96 0.92
N ASP A 76 -7.60 17.32 1.94
CA ASP A 76 -6.26 17.89 1.78
C ASP A 76 -5.16 16.82 1.56
N ASP A 77 -5.49 15.53 1.54
CA ASP A 77 -4.54 14.42 1.56
C ASP A 77 -4.10 13.87 0.19
N GLU A 78 -4.49 14.49 -0.93
CA GLU A 78 -4.04 14.09 -2.29
C GLU A 78 -2.49 14.05 -2.43
N ILE A 79 -1.80 14.69 -1.50
CA ILE A 79 -0.35 14.87 -1.43
C ILE A 79 0.34 13.67 -0.74
N TYR A 80 -0.35 12.89 0.10
CA TYR A 80 0.24 11.82 0.91
C TYR A 80 0.24 10.46 0.20
N LYS A 81 1.01 10.33 -0.88
CA LYS A 81 1.16 9.05 -1.59
C LYS A 81 2.10 8.09 -0.86
N LEU A 82 1.57 6.93 -0.46
CA LEU A 82 2.35 5.84 0.15
C LEU A 82 3.17 5.03 -0.86
N ASN A 83 2.80 5.14 -2.13
CA ASN A 83 3.36 4.37 -3.23
C ASN A 83 4.25 5.24 -4.11
N ARG A 84 5.27 4.63 -4.72
CA ARG A 84 6.07 5.29 -5.76
C ARG A 84 5.28 5.43 -7.04
N GLU A 85 5.65 6.39 -7.88
CA GLU A 85 5.23 6.36 -9.28
C GLU A 85 5.70 5.08 -9.97
N ILE A 86 4.81 4.48 -10.74
CA ILE A 86 5.07 3.26 -11.51
C ILE A 86 5.93 3.64 -12.71
N THR A 87 7.22 3.29 -12.70
CA THR A 87 8.09 3.42 -13.87
C THR A 87 7.86 2.26 -14.83
N GLU A 88 7.10 2.50 -15.91
CA GLU A 88 6.76 1.47 -16.91
C GLU A 88 7.87 1.21 -17.94
N ASP A 89 8.86 2.10 -18.06
CA ASP A 89 9.90 2.00 -19.10
C ASP A 89 11.04 1.03 -18.78
N GLN A 90 11.13 0.54 -17.53
CA GLN A 90 12.18 -0.38 -17.12
C GLN A 90 11.98 -1.76 -17.75
N GLU A 91 13.07 -2.37 -18.22
CA GLU A 91 13.07 -3.71 -18.84
C GLU A 91 12.40 -4.77 -17.95
N ALA A 92 12.65 -4.70 -16.64
CA ALA A 92 12.03 -5.59 -15.66
C ALA A 92 10.49 -5.46 -15.61
N TYR A 93 9.96 -4.26 -15.81
CA TYR A 93 8.51 -4.06 -15.87
C TYR A 93 7.92 -4.60 -17.19
N LYS A 94 8.59 -4.39 -18.33
CA LYS A 94 8.16 -4.93 -19.62
C LYS A 94 8.09 -6.46 -19.58
N LEU A 95 9.09 -7.11 -18.99
CA LEU A 95 9.08 -8.56 -18.79
C LEU A 95 7.89 -9.00 -17.91
N MET A 96 7.62 -8.27 -16.82
CA MET A 96 6.46 -8.52 -15.96
C MET A 96 5.12 -8.39 -16.70
N GLU A 97 4.99 -7.37 -17.56
CA GLU A 97 3.81 -7.17 -18.40
C GLU A 97 3.63 -8.32 -19.41
N GLU A 98 4.69 -8.73 -20.10
CA GLU A 98 4.66 -9.88 -21.00
C GLU A 98 4.27 -11.18 -20.28
N ASP A 99 4.79 -11.38 -19.08
CA ASP A 99 4.47 -12.54 -18.25
C ASP A 99 3.00 -12.53 -17.82
N ALA A 100 2.45 -11.37 -17.47
CA ALA A 100 1.03 -11.20 -17.18
C ALA A 100 0.16 -11.57 -18.39
N LEU A 101 0.52 -11.10 -19.59
CA LEU A 101 -0.17 -11.42 -20.84
C LEU A 101 -0.12 -12.91 -21.19
N LYS A 102 0.96 -13.60 -20.78
CA LYS A 102 1.11 -15.06 -20.92
C LYS A 102 0.35 -15.86 -19.84
N GLY A 103 -0.26 -15.18 -18.86
CA GLY A 103 -1.09 -15.78 -17.82
C GLY A 103 -0.34 -16.13 -16.53
N ARG A 104 0.77 -15.45 -16.23
CA ARG A 104 1.49 -15.63 -14.97
C ARG A 104 0.63 -15.18 -13.77
N SER A 105 0.51 -16.04 -12.75
CA SER A 105 0.06 -15.63 -11.42
C SER A 105 1.12 -14.77 -10.75
N PHE A 106 0.67 -13.77 -10.02
CA PHE A 106 1.53 -12.94 -9.18
C PHE A 106 1.15 -13.18 -7.74
N GLU A 107 2.16 -13.27 -6.90
CA GLU A 107 2.04 -13.49 -5.47
C GLU A 107 2.46 -12.23 -4.70
N ASP A 108 2.07 -12.19 -3.43
CA ASP A 108 2.50 -11.17 -2.46
C ASP A 108 2.14 -9.73 -2.89
N LEU A 109 0.92 -9.56 -3.40
CA LEU A 109 0.27 -8.24 -3.45
C LEU A 109 -0.13 -7.86 -2.02
N VAL A 110 0.45 -6.78 -1.50
CA VAL A 110 0.23 -6.37 -0.11
C VAL A 110 -0.86 -5.32 -0.06
N LEU A 111 -1.96 -5.66 0.61
CA LEU A 111 -3.20 -4.90 0.62
C LEU A 111 -3.68 -4.62 2.05
N GLU A 112 -4.45 -3.55 2.22
CA GLU A 112 -5.34 -3.35 3.37
C GLU A 112 -6.79 -3.37 2.92
N TYR A 113 -7.64 -4.06 3.66
CA TYR A 113 -9.08 -3.94 3.49
C TYR A 113 -9.64 -2.78 4.34
N ASP A 114 -10.06 -1.71 3.68
CA ASP A 114 -10.60 -0.51 4.30
C ASP A 114 -11.74 0.07 3.44
N THR A 115 -12.91 0.27 4.07
CA THR A 115 -14.12 0.80 3.41
C THR A 115 -14.46 2.22 3.85
N SER A 116 -13.67 2.82 4.74
CA SER A 116 -13.98 4.13 5.35
C SER A 116 -13.88 5.31 4.37
N TYR A 117 -12.97 5.23 3.41
CA TYR A 117 -12.63 6.32 2.50
C TYR A 117 -13.23 6.16 1.09
N ARG A 118 -12.86 5.07 0.40
CA ARG A 118 -13.36 4.73 -0.95
C ARG A 118 -14.03 3.36 -0.92
N PRO A 119 -15.33 3.27 -0.53
CA PRO A 119 -16.02 2.00 -0.42
C PRO A 119 -15.99 1.14 -1.70
N GLN A 120 -15.94 1.78 -2.87
CA GLN A 120 -15.86 1.10 -4.17
C GLN A 120 -14.47 0.50 -4.45
N LYS A 121 -13.41 1.10 -3.88
CA LYS A 121 -12.02 0.64 -3.97
C LYS A 121 -11.48 0.28 -2.59
N SER A 122 -12.09 -0.73 -2.00
CA SER A 122 -11.87 -1.11 -0.61
C SER A 122 -10.58 -1.90 -0.34
N LEU A 123 -9.76 -2.15 -1.37
CA LEU A 123 -8.46 -2.81 -1.25
C LEU A 123 -7.33 -1.80 -1.51
N LYS A 124 -6.81 -1.18 -0.46
CA LYS A 124 -5.68 -0.24 -0.56
C LYS A 124 -4.39 -1.01 -0.84
N VAL A 125 -3.63 -0.62 -1.86
CA VAL A 125 -2.39 -1.30 -2.23
C VAL A 125 -1.21 -0.65 -1.51
N TYR A 126 -0.48 -1.43 -0.72
CA TYR A 126 0.78 -1.02 -0.05
C TYR A 126 2.02 -1.65 -0.66
N GLY A 127 1.86 -2.71 -1.44
CA GLY A 127 2.97 -3.37 -2.14
C GLY A 127 2.49 -4.13 -3.37
N GLY A 128 3.33 -4.18 -4.40
CA GLY A 128 3.03 -4.89 -5.64
C GLY A 128 2.28 -4.05 -6.69
N GLN A 129 2.33 -2.72 -6.60
CA GLN A 129 1.78 -1.78 -7.60
C GLN A 129 2.14 -2.10 -9.07
N HIS A 130 3.41 -2.46 -9.35
CA HIS A 130 3.84 -2.85 -10.70
C HIS A 130 3.14 -4.13 -11.17
N ARG A 131 2.93 -5.10 -10.26
CA ARG A 131 2.22 -6.34 -10.56
C ARG A 131 0.77 -6.05 -10.87
N LEU A 132 0.09 -5.26 -10.04
CA LEU A 132 -1.31 -4.90 -10.28
C LEU A 132 -1.49 -4.13 -11.60
N ARG A 133 -0.54 -3.25 -11.95
CA ARG A 133 -0.55 -2.57 -13.25
C ARG A 133 -0.37 -3.54 -14.42
N ALA A 134 0.55 -4.49 -14.33
CA ALA A 134 0.72 -5.53 -15.34
C ALA A 134 -0.53 -6.42 -15.47
N ILE A 135 -1.16 -6.79 -14.35
CA ILE A 135 -2.45 -7.51 -14.31
C ILE A 135 -3.55 -6.70 -15.02
N THR A 136 -3.61 -5.39 -14.77
CA THR A 136 -4.58 -4.49 -15.40
C THR A 136 -4.42 -4.47 -16.91
N LYS A 137 -3.19 -4.36 -17.42
CA LYS A 137 -2.91 -4.39 -18.87
C LYS A 137 -3.22 -5.76 -19.50
N ALA A 138 -3.10 -6.84 -18.73
CA ALA A 138 -3.39 -8.18 -19.21
C ALA A 138 -4.88 -8.59 -19.10
N GLN A 139 -5.76 -7.74 -18.55
CA GLN A 139 -7.14 -8.10 -18.25
C GLN A 139 -7.92 -8.60 -19.48
N ASP A 140 -7.78 -7.91 -20.61
CA ASP A 140 -8.50 -8.24 -21.84
C ASP A 140 -8.03 -9.56 -22.47
N VAL A 141 -6.83 -10.01 -22.12
CA VAL A 141 -6.21 -11.24 -22.65
C VAL A 141 -6.37 -12.42 -21.70
N LYS A 142 -6.26 -12.18 -20.38
CA LYS A 142 -6.13 -13.21 -19.33
C LYS A 142 -6.96 -12.93 -18.07
N GLY A 143 -8.14 -12.33 -18.22
CA GLY A 143 -8.99 -11.89 -17.10
C GLY A 143 -9.61 -12.96 -16.18
N SER A 144 -9.03 -14.15 -16.04
CA SER A 144 -9.45 -15.18 -15.07
C SER A 144 -8.26 -15.78 -14.30
N VAL A 145 -7.13 -15.07 -14.26
CA VAL A 145 -5.95 -15.50 -13.50
C VAL A 145 -6.16 -15.15 -12.03
N LEU A 146 -5.88 -16.10 -11.15
CA LEU A 146 -5.84 -15.89 -9.71
C LEU A 146 -4.49 -15.30 -9.33
N HIS A 147 -4.50 -14.37 -8.38
CA HIS A 147 -3.29 -13.76 -7.84
C HIS A 147 -3.32 -13.83 -6.32
N GLY A 148 -2.18 -14.17 -5.72
CA GLY A 148 -2.02 -14.24 -4.28
C GLY A 148 -1.86 -12.86 -3.66
N ILE A 149 -2.63 -12.64 -2.60
CA ILE A 149 -2.64 -11.40 -1.83
C ILE A 149 -2.35 -11.68 -0.36
N ARG A 150 -1.72 -10.68 0.27
CA ARG A 150 -1.63 -10.54 1.71
C ARG A 150 -2.49 -9.35 2.11
N VAL A 151 -3.60 -9.62 2.78
CA VAL A 151 -4.57 -8.59 3.17
C VAL A 151 -4.54 -8.35 4.67
N TYR A 152 -4.25 -7.11 5.06
CA TYR A 152 -4.23 -6.63 6.44
C TYR A 152 -5.58 -6.00 6.82
N PHE A 153 -5.85 -5.96 8.13
CA PHE A 153 -7.12 -5.49 8.68
C PHE A 153 -6.93 -4.56 9.88
N ASP A 154 -7.73 -3.47 9.93
CA ASP A 154 -7.82 -2.54 11.07
C ASP A 154 -6.45 -1.95 11.45
N LEU A 155 -5.69 -1.48 10.45
CA LEU A 155 -4.36 -0.96 10.67
C LEU A 155 -4.40 0.44 11.28
N SER A 156 -3.55 0.67 12.29
CA SER A 156 -3.24 2.03 12.75
C SER A 156 -2.40 2.78 11.72
N ARG A 157 -2.30 4.11 11.85
CA ARG A 157 -1.48 4.95 10.96
C ARG A 157 -0.02 4.53 10.98
N GLU A 158 0.52 4.18 12.13
CA GLU A 158 1.90 3.69 12.29
C GLU A 158 2.10 2.36 11.56
N GLN A 159 1.14 1.43 11.70
CA GLN A 159 1.19 0.13 11.04
C GLN A 159 1.11 0.27 9.52
N LYS A 160 0.27 1.16 9.00
CA LYS A 160 0.18 1.47 7.56
C LYS A 160 1.53 1.89 7.00
N VAL A 161 2.23 2.81 7.67
CA VAL A 161 3.54 3.29 7.22
C VAL A 161 4.61 2.21 7.30
N GLU A 162 4.64 1.44 8.39
CA GLU A 162 5.60 0.34 8.54
C GLU A 162 5.41 -0.73 7.45
N ILE A 163 4.17 -1.16 7.23
CA ILE A 163 3.83 -2.17 6.21
C ILE A 163 4.14 -1.65 4.80
N ALA A 164 3.76 -0.42 4.47
CA ALA A 164 4.07 0.18 3.17
C ALA A 164 5.59 0.32 2.98
N THR A 165 6.34 0.67 4.03
CA THR A 165 7.79 0.75 3.99
C THR A 165 8.40 -0.61 3.67
N VAL A 166 8.05 -1.65 4.45
CA VAL A 166 8.64 -2.99 4.31
C VAL A 166 8.25 -3.63 2.97
N SER A 167 7.01 -3.43 2.52
CA SER A 167 6.51 -3.96 1.24
C SER A 167 7.19 -3.33 0.02
N ASN A 168 7.75 -2.12 0.19
CA ASN A 168 8.51 -1.42 -0.84
C ASN A 168 10.03 -1.57 -0.67
N THR A 169 10.52 -2.21 0.40
CA THR A 169 11.94 -2.48 0.60
C THR A 169 12.46 -3.65 -0.22
N SER A 170 12.62 -3.44 -1.52
CA SER A 170 13.51 -4.25 -2.35
C SER A 170 14.95 -3.70 -2.29
N ILE A 171 15.61 -3.70 -1.12
CA ILE A 171 17.03 -3.34 -0.85
C ILE A 171 17.54 -1.96 -1.37
N ALA A 172 16.77 -1.25 -2.19
CA ALA A 172 17.10 -0.01 -2.87
C ALA A 172 15.95 1.00 -2.71
N VAL A 173 15.57 1.24 -1.46
CA VAL A 173 14.71 2.39 -1.14
C VAL A 173 15.58 3.62 -0.91
N PRO A 174 15.48 4.66 -1.77
CA PRO A 174 16.15 5.92 -1.49
C PRO A 174 15.70 6.41 -0.13
N ASN A 175 16.68 6.72 0.73
CA ASN A 175 16.38 7.21 2.07
C ASN A 175 15.50 8.47 2.04
N ASP A 176 15.52 9.24 0.94
CA ASP A 176 14.67 10.41 0.73
C ASP A 176 13.16 10.05 0.73
N LEU A 177 12.75 8.89 0.21
CA LEU A 177 11.37 8.42 0.30
C LEU A 177 10.98 8.11 1.76
N LEU A 178 11.87 7.43 2.49
CA LEU A 178 11.64 7.10 3.90
C LEU A 178 11.56 8.36 4.76
N ASP A 179 12.43 9.34 4.48
CA ASP A 179 12.43 10.63 5.16
C ASP A 179 11.11 11.37 4.90
N ARG A 180 10.57 11.31 3.67
CA ARG A 180 9.25 11.85 3.34
C ARG A 180 8.12 11.15 4.10
N MET A 181 8.06 9.82 4.06
CA MET A 181 7.03 9.05 4.76
C MET A 181 7.06 9.30 6.28
N ARG A 182 8.25 9.47 6.86
CA ARG A 182 8.42 9.82 8.28
C ARG A 182 8.03 11.25 8.61
N GLU A 183 8.31 12.21 7.74
CA GLU A 183 7.85 13.59 7.91
C GLU A 183 6.32 13.63 7.94
N GLN A 184 5.67 12.94 6.99
CA GLN A 184 4.23 12.83 6.91
C GLN A 184 3.59 12.18 8.16
N LEU A 185 4.32 11.31 8.88
CA LEU A 185 3.88 10.78 10.18
C LEU A 185 3.90 11.83 11.28
N ILE A 186 4.88 12.73 11.26
CA ILE A 186 5.07 13.75 12.31
C ILE A 186 4.03 14.85 12.16
N GLY A 187 3.79 15.31 10.93
CA GLY A 187 2.81 16.34 10.63
C GLY A 187 3.15 17.11 9.34
N SER A 188 2.33 18.09 8.98
CA SER A 188 2.48 18.88 7.76
C SER A 188 3.42 20.08 7.91
N GLU A 189 3.89 20.38 9.12
CA GLU A 189 4.48 21.68 9.48
C GLU A 189 5.69 22.05 8.63
N LEU A 190 6.58 21.09 8.35
CA LEU A 190 7.75 21.33 7.51
C LEU A 190 7.36 21.61 6.06
N ARG A 191 6.34 20.92 5.55
CA ARG A 191 5.84 21.14 4.18
C ARG A 191 5.12 22.48 4.10
N ASP A 192 4.26 22.78 5.06
CA ASP A 192 3.51 24.04 5.12
C ASP A 192 4.46 25.22 5.21
N TRP A 193 5.51 25.11 6.03
CA TRP A 193 6.60 26.09 6.06
C TRP A 193 7.31 26.18 4.70
N GLY A 194 7.66 25.05 4.09
CA GLY A 194 8.30 24.99 2.77
C GLY A 194 7.48 25.69 1.68
N GLN A 195 6.16 25.50 1.68
CA GLN A 195 5.25 26.18 0.75
C GLN A 195 5.11 27.68 1.08
N ALA A 196 5.07 28.04 2.36
CA ALA A 196 4.97 29.43 2.79
C ALA A 196 6.20 30.27 2.40
N VAL A 197 7.40 29.69 2.43
CA VAL A 197 8.65 30.39 2.07
C VAL A 197 9.03 30.25 0.59
N GLY A 198 8.22 29.56 -0.22
CA GLY A 198 8.47 29.34 -1.64
C GLY A 198 9.57 28.30 -1.94
N LEU A 199 9.92 27.46 -0.95
CA LEU A 199 10.80 26.31 -1.14
C LEU A 199 10.08 25.14 -1.83
N LEU A 200 8.76 25.08 -1.70
CA LEU A 200 7.85 24.16 -2.39
C LEU A 200 6.70 24.94 -3.03
N ASP A 201 6.19 24.45 -4.14
CA ASP A 201 4.96 24.97 -4.74
C ASP A 201 3.73 24.58 -3.92
N LYS A 202 2.66 25.38 -4.03
CA LYS A 202 1.41 25.11 -3.31
C LYS A 202 0.84 23.75 -3.73
N GLY A 203 0.54 22.90 -2.75
CA GLY A 203 -0.01 21.56 -2.97
C GLY A 203 1.01 20.51 -3.42
N VAL A 204 2.31 20.83 -3.40
CA VAL A 204 3.38 19.90 -3.76
C VAL A 204 4.08 19.37 -2.50
N ASP A 205 4.39 18.07 -2.47
CA ASP A 205 5.20 17.45 -1.42
C ASP A 205 6.69 17.48 -1.73
N PHE A 206 7.51 17.18 -0.72
CA PHE A 206 8.92 16.91 -0.91
C PHE A 206 9.15 15.75 -1.88
N SER A 207 10.27 15.83 -2.60
CA SER A 207 10.65 14.79 -3.55
C SER A 207 11.11 13.53 -2.81
N ASP A 208 10.75 12.35 -3.35
CA ASP A 208 11.21 11.05 -2.86
C ASP A 208 12.59 10.63 -3.37
N ARG A 209 13.18 11.47 -4.24
CA ARG A 209 14.53 11.34 -4.80
C ARG A 209 15.14 12.72 -4.98
N ARG A 210 16.47 12.81 -5.04
CA ARG A 210 17.13 14.08 -5.34
C ARG A 210 16.71 14.59 -6.72
N SER A 211 16.17 15.80 -6.75
CA SER A 211 15.80 16.55 -7.95
C SER A 211 16.43 17.95 -7.87
N PRO A 212 16.81 18.56 -9.01
CA PRO A 212 17.20 19.97 -9.04
C PRO A 212 16.05 20.92 -8.66
N ASP A 213 14.81 20.50 -8.96
CA ASP A 213 13.64 21.40 -8.94
C ASP A 213 12.84 21.31 -7.63
N THR A 214 12.86 20.16 -6.96
CA THR A 214 12.10 19.94 -5.72
C THR A 214 12.99 19.31 -4.65
N PRO A 215 13.13 19.95 -3.49
CA PRO A 215 13.98 19.44 -2.42
C PRO A 215 13.39 18.17 -1.78
N THR A 216 14.26 17.36 -1.19
CA THR A 216 13.85 16.25 -0.32
C THR A 216 13.72 16.75 1.13
N VAL A 217 12.98 16.03 1.98
CA VAL A 217 12.84 16.35 3.42
C VAL A 217 14.20 16.57 4.08
N ARG A 218 15.17 15.73 3.73
CA ARG A 218 16.54 15.83 4.25
C ARG A 218 17.18 17.15 3.92
N ILE A 219 17.09 17.59 2.67
CA ILE A 219 17.67 18.86 2.21
C ILE A 219 17.01 20.03 2.96
N ALA A 220 15.67 20.01 3.09
CA ALA A 220 14.93 21.04 3.81
C ALA A 220 15.32 21.12 5.30
N ARG A 221 15.40 19.96 5.98
CA ARG A 221 15.85 19.90 7.38
C ARG A 221 17.29 20.39 7.54
N THR A 222 18.20 19.99 6.66
CA THR A 222 19.59 20.46 6.70
C THR A 222 19.69 21.97 6.50
N LEU A 223 18.92 22.53 5.56
CA LEU A 223 18.85 23.99 5.36
C LEU A 223 18.41 24.71 6.63
N LEU A 224 17.31 24.25 7.26
CA LEU A 224 16.76 24.85 8.48
C LEU A 224 17.75 24.78 9.65
N VAL A 225 18.32 23.60 9.88
CA VAL A 225 19.28 23.39 10.97
C VAL A 225 20.51 24.26 10.78
N ASN A 226 21.07 24.32 9.57
CA ASN A 226 22.22 25.18 9.29
C ASN A 226 21.87 26.67 9.38
N PHE A 227 20.69 27.08 8.91
CA PHE A 227 20.23 28.47 9.05
C PHE A 227 20.12 28.90 10.52
N VAL A 228 19.65 28.01 11.40
CA VAL A 228 19.49 28.30 12.83
C VAL A 228 20.80 28.20 13.60
N LEU A 229 21.65 27.23 13.28
CA LEU A 229 22.86 26.93 14.06
C LEU A 229 24.15 27.58 13.53
N GLY A 230 24.18 28.02 12.27
CA GLY A 230 25.37 28.55 11.60
C GLY A 230 26.20 27.46 10.93
#